data_AF-A0A5C7QIW5-F1
#
_entry.id   AF-A0A5C7QIW5-F1
#
_cell.length_a   1.000
_cell.length_b   1.000
_cell.length_c   1.000
_cell.angle_alpha   90.00
_cell.angle_beta   90.00
_cell.angle_gamma   90.00
#
_symmetry.space_group_name_H-M   'P 1'
#
loop_
_entity.id
_entity.type
_entity.pdbx_description
1 polymer ?
#
loop_
_entity_poly.entity_id
_entity_poly.type
_entity_poly.pdbx_seq_one_letter_code
_entity_poly.pdbx_strand_id
1 'polypeptide(L)'
;MPSASITIDAVTGSNPPNGTPLVIGATVQLGNNNSGGELTYLWEWLDKPEGSLAAFSNPNIVNPTFVADVEGTYLIRLTVNLALASEVSDQVIAAVKQLKSQIRVPAAGEIAEESALRGWARDVNRAWNTFDRVQANPGRIVAITDSVQARGKVLVVDAMHTLKAGLPGEEKVPLVVTAAANSAGYMRMPLAVMDVAVDGSTSVGAGELIYCTFSGVIGPLALGGGAYGDRLYVTDAGTVSITPGTTTRRIGYIIHVDGADYYVYVNGDPGHYEGTLKLYGNGDEVVNENYHLMLGATGVYSVFTSPGGAPAWEFESTGNLTALGGTATINNIVDPTTPLQVANKAYVDMHTDTKAAVLYWGNDSTPAPFVGDTCLDPGFAPRVTPLIGGSHPQIVVPADGVLSHLYIRAQTGQTGAGVGFTVMVNGAPSTITCNLAATGTATNDTTHTAPVVAGDVLDIRLKALGVIATGAVDLTASLRFRHTQ
;
A
#
# COMPACT_ATOMS: atom_id res chain seq x y z
N MET A 1 31.69 64.45 29.03
CA MET A 1 31.26 64.93 27.70
C MET A 1 30.13 64.01 27.31
N PRO A 2 29.02 64.51 26.76
CA PRO A 2 27.89 63.65 26.41
C PRO A 2 28.33 62.56 25.43
N SER A 3 27.74 61.38 25.54
CA SER A 3 27.96 60.27 24.62
C SER A 3 26.65 59.76 24.05
N ALA A 4 26.65 59.39 22.78
CA ALA A 4 25.62 58.56 22.16
C ALA A 4 26.19 57.16 21.96
N SER A 5 26.20 56.33 23.00
CA SER A 5 26.63 54.93 22.94
C SER A 5 25.40 54.04 23.05
N ILE A 6 24.85 53.66 21.90
CA ILE A 6 23.56 52.96 21.85
C ILE A 6 23.71 51.51 22.35
N THR A 7 22.73 51.03 23.11
CA THR A 7 22.58 49.63 23.51
C THR A 7 21.27 49.04 22.98
N ILE A 8 21.30 47.79 22.52
CA ILE A 8 20.14 46.98 22.12
C ILE A 8 20.05 45.79 23.08
N ASP A 9 18.95 45.66 23.82
CA ASP A 9 18.75 44.62 24.85
C ASP A 9 19.94 44.50 25.82
N ALA A 10 20.44 45.66 26.27
CA ALA A 10 21.62 45.83 27.12
C ALA A 10 22.99 45.46 26.50
N VAL A 11 23.02 45.12 25.21
CA VAL A 11 24.26 44.89 24.45
C VAL A 11 24.68 46.17 23.73
N THR A 12 25.91 46.62 23.91
CA THR A 12 26.41 47.86 23.27
C THR A 12 26.63 47.67 21.76
N GLY A 13 26.16 48.64 20.99
CA GLY A 13 26.31 48.71 19.54
C GLY A 13 25.31 47.85 18.77
N SER A 14 25.59 47.65 17.48
CA SER A 14 24.73 46.91 16.57
C SER A 14 24.58 45.44 16.95
N ASN A 15 23.37 44.92 16.79
CA ASN A 15 23.02 43.54 17.05
C ASN A 15 22.34 42.91 15.81
N PRO A 16 23.04 42.08 15.02
CA PRO A 16 24.48 41.73 15.04
C PRO A 16 25.40 42.90 14.61
N PRO A 17 26.73 42.87 14.86
CA PRO A 17 27.56 41.72 15.21
C PRO A 17 27.81 41.49 16.71
N ASN A 18 27.42 42.42 17.60
CA ASN A 18 27.82 42.38 19.01
C ASN A 18 26.92 41.50 19.90
N GLY A 19 25.86 40.90 19.35
CA GLY A 19 24.87 40.09 20.09
C GLY A 19 24.11 39.07 19.23
N THR A 20 23.05 38.50 19.81
CA THR A 20 22.13 37.56 19.13
C THR A 20 21.07 38.30 18.31
N PRO A 21 20.79 37.88 17.06
CA PRO A 21 19.70 38.46 16.26
C PRO A 21 18.39 38.58 17.04
N LEU A 22 17.63 39.63 16.75
CA LEU A 22 16.33 39.86 17.36
C LEU A 22 15.33 38.78 16.95
N VAL A 23 14.44 38.43 17.89
CA VAL A 23 13.31 37.53 17.63
C VAL A 23 12.16 38.36 17.08
N ILE A 24 11.51 37.87 16.02
CA ILE A 24 10.35 38.54 15.42
C ILE A 24 9.20 38.67 16.43
N GLY A 25 8.56 39.84 16.46
CA GLY A 25 7.51 40.19 17.42
C GLY A 25 8.02 40.49 18.83
N ALA A 26 9.32 40.38 19.10
CA ALA A 26 9.87 40.73 20.40
C ALA A 26 9.84 42.24 20.63
N THR A 27 9.60 42.61 21.88
CA THR A 27 9.82 43.99 22.33
C THR A 27 11.31 44.18 22.59
N VAL A 28 11.93 45.06 21.82
CA VAL A 28 13.35 45.39 21.90
C VAL A 28 13.53 46.60 22.79
N GLN A 29 14.47 46.52 23.72
CA GLN A 29 14.87 47.63 24.59
C GLN A 29 16.05 48.37 23.98
N LEU A 30 15.88 49.66 23.72
CA LEU A 30 16.98 50.54 23.37
C LEU A 30 17.45 51.29 24.60
N GLY A 31 18.70 51.75 24.57
CA GLY A 31 19.26 52.56 25.64
C GLY A 31 20.48 53.33 25.17
N ASN A 32 20.91 54.27 26.01
CA ASN A 32 22.18 54.97 25.86
C ASN A 32 23.06 54.69 27.07
N ASN A 33 24.30 54.26 26.86
CA ASN A 33 25.28 54.16 27.92
C ASN A 33 25.82 55.57 28.24
N ASN A 34 25.07 56.30 29.07
CA ASN A 34 25.38 57.68 29.45
C ASN A 34 26.75 57.76 30.15
N SER A 35 27.55 58.76 29.75
CA SER A 35 28.85 59.05 30.36
C SER A 35 28.89 60.42 31.04
N GLY A 36 27.80 61.19 30.98
CA GLY A 36 27.59 62.44 31.69
C GLY A 36 27.57 63.66 30.77
N GLY A 37 26.52 64.48 30.92
CA GLY A 37 26.28 65.70 30.13
C GLY A 37 25.14 65.57 29.12
N GLU A 38 24.43 64.44 29.09
CA GLU A 38 23.24 64.20 28.26
C GLU A 38 21.99 64.85 28.87
N LEU A 39 21.35 65.77 28.14
CA LEU A 39 20.17 66.53 28.59
C LEU A 39 18.92 66.17 27.77
N THR A 40 19.08 65.94 26.47
CA THR A 40 17.99 65.57 25.56
C THR A 40 18.36 64.36 24.73
N TYR A 41 17.36 63.58 24.34
CA TYR A 41 17.50 62.39 23.50
C TYR A 41 16.53 62.52 22.33
N LEU A 42 16.97 62.12 21.15
CA LEU A 42 16.13 61.99 19.97
C LEU A 42 16.47 60.70 19.25
N TRP A 43 15.54 59.76 19.26
CA TRP A 43 15.60 58.50 18.52
C TRP A 43 14.89 58.62 17.18
N GLU A 44 15.57 58.25 16.11
CA GLU A 44 15.06 58.37 14.74
C GLU A 44 15.26 57.07 13.96
N TRP A 45 14.28 56.74 13.12
CA TRP A 45 14.43 55.70 12.11
C TRP A 45 15.10 56.29 10.88
N LEU A 46 16.27 55.76 10.51
CA LEU A 46 16.89 56.09 9.21
C LEU A 46 16.35 55.18 8.12
N ASP A 47 16.11 53.92 8.47
CA ASP A 47 15.48 52.93 7.61
C ASP A 47 14.84 51.83 8.47
N LYS A 48 13.80 51.18 7.93
CA LYS A 48 13.17 50.01 8.55
C LYS A 48 12.63 49.09 7.46
N PRO A 49 12.42 47.79 7.75
CA PRO A 49 11.94 46.85 6.75
C PRO A 49 10.62 47.31 6.10
N GLU A 50 10.49 47.08 4.80
CA GLU A 50 9.28 47.45 4.06
C GLU A 50 8.03 46.80 4.70
N GLY A 51 6.98 47.60 4.90
CA GLY A 51 5.75 47.15 5.56
C GLY A 51 5.79 47.11 7.09
N SER A 52 6.93 47.43 7.73
CA SER A 52 7.02 47.54 9.19
C SER A 52 6.22 48.73 9.73
N LEU A 53 5.46 48.50 10.79
CA LEU A 53 4.74 49.49 11.60
C LEU A 53 5.48 49.85 12.90
N ALA A 54 6.73 49.40 13.05
CA ALA A 54 7.56 49.69 14.21
C ALA A 54 7.63 51.21 14.49
N ALA A 55 7.41 51.54 15.77
CA ALA A 55 7.46 52.88 16.32
C ALA A 55 8.12 52.82 17.70
N PHE A 56 8.85 53.87 18.07
CA PHE A 56 9.39 54.02 19.41
C PHE A 56 8.25 54.31 20.40
N SER A 57 8.29 53.70 21.59
CA SER A 57 7.32 53.98 22.67
C SER A 57 7.35 55.46 23.08
N ASN A 58 8.54 56.06 23.13
CA ASN A 58 8.74 57.50 23.20
C ASN A 58 10.14 57.86 22.67
N PRO A 59 10.29 58.57 21.53
CA PRO A 59 11.60 58.86 20.96
C PRO A 59 12.44 59.86 21.76
N ASN A 60 11.92 60.43 22.85
CA ASN A 60 12.59 61.49 23.62
C ASN A 60 13.11 61.03 25.00
N ILE A 61 13.05 59.72 25.30
CA ILE A 61 13.53 59.16 26.58
C ILE A 61 14.84 58.39 26.38
N VAL A 62 15.55 58.14 27.48
CA VAL A 62 16.83 57.39 27.48
C VAL A 62 16.65 55.98 26.95
N ASN A 63 15.60 55.28 27.42
CA ASN A 63 15.38 53.86 27.14
C ASN A 63 14.02 53.64 26.48
N PRO A 64 13.86 53.94 25.18
CA PRO A 64 12.64 53.62 24.47
C PRO A 64 12.58 52.13 24.09
N THR A 65 11.40 51.70 23.71
CA THR A 65 11.15 50.35 23.21
C THR A 65 10.52 50.40 21.85
N PHE A 66 10.71 49.36 21.05
CA PHE A 66 9.93 49.12 19.84
C PHE A 66 9.66 47.63 19.69
N VAL A 67 8.69 47.27 18.86
CA VAL A 67 8.42 45.87 18.50
C VAL A 67 9.05 45.60 17.14
N ALA A 68 9.91 44.59 17.07
CA ALA A 68 10.52 44.14 15.82
C ALA A 68 9.52 43.28 15.03
N ASP A 69 8.59 43.94 14.36
CA ASP A 69 7.41 43.35 13.72
C ASP A 69 7.67 42.65 12.38
N VAL A 70 8.78 42.93 11.70
CA VAL A 70 9.09 42.42 10.34
C VAL A 70 10.54 41.91 10.27
N GLU A 71 10.75 40.83 9.51
CA GLU A 71 12.08 40.27 9.24
C GLU A 71 12.91 41.27 8.41
N GLY A 72 14.10 41.62 8.88
CA GLY A 72 14.97 42.58 8.20
C GLY A 72 15.77 43.43 9.17
N THR A 73 16.40 44.47 8.64
CA THR A 73 17.26 45.37 9.41
C THR A 73 16.55 46.67 9.72
N TYR A 74 16.62 47.06 11.00
CA TYR A 74 16.18 48.33 11.52
C TYR A 74 17.41 49.22 11.75
N LEU A 75 17.50 50.33 11.01
CA LEU A 75 18.60 51.29 11.11
C LEU A 75 18.18 52.46 11.99
N ILE A 76 18.78 52.55 13.17
CA ILE A 76 18.38 53.47 14.24
C ILE A 76 19.48 54.50 14.45
N ARG A 77 19.10 55.77 14.61
CA ARG A 77 19.98 56.85 15.05
C ARG A 77 19.53 57.37 16.42
N LEU A 78 20.51 57.60 17.29
CA LEU A 78 20.32 58.41 18.49
C LEU A 78 21.09 59.71 18.30
N THR A 79 20.43 60.84 18.56
CA THR A 79 21.07 62.15 18.72
C THR A 79 20.83 62.65 20.14
N VAL A 80 21.91 62.93 20.86
CA VAL A 80 21.89 63.50 22.21
C VAL A 80 22.20 64.98 22.12
N ASN A 81 21.51 65.80 22.91
CA ASN A 81 21.73 67.25 22.98
C ASN A 81 21.56 67.95 21.62
N LEU A 82 20.56 67.54 20.84
CA LEU A 82 20.28 68.12 19.52
C LEU A 82 20.20 69.65 19.57
N ALA A 83 20.87 70.32 18.63
CA ALA A 83 20.95 71.78 18.51
C ALA A 83 21.67 72.50 19.68
N LEU A 84 22.41 71.76 20.51
CA LEU A 84 23.36 72.32 21.48
C LEU A 84 24.80 72.15 20.98
N ALA A 85 25.73 72.94 21.51
CA ALA A 85 27.16 72.82 21.18
C ALA A 85 27.77 71.45 21.53
N SER A 86 27.08 70.67 22.36
CA SER A 86 27.49 69.35 22.84
C SER A 86 26.69 68.21 22.18
N GLU A 87 26.21 68.42 20.96
CA GLU A 87 25.49 67.42 20.17
C GLU A 87 26.39 66.24 19.82
N VAL A 88 25.88 65.02 20.04
CA VAL A 88 26.57 63.79 19.67
C VAL A 88 25.53 62.84 19.08
N SER A 89 25.86 62.18 17.98
CA SER A 89 24.98 61.16 17.38
C SER A 89 25.73 59.87 17.11
N ASP A 90 24.99 58.77 17.13
CA ASP A 90 25.46 57.43 16.80
C ASP A 90 24.36 56.66 16.08
N GLN A 91 24.75 55.60 15.37
CA GLN A 91 23.86 54.75 14.61
C GLN A 91 24.13 53.29 14.90
N VAL A 92 23.05 52.53 15.04
CA VAL A 92 23.12 51.08 15.20
C VAL A 92 22.14 50.37 14.30
N ILE A 93 22.46 49.11 14.05
CA ILE A 93 21.65 48.16 13.33
C ILE A 93 21.07 47.17 14.34
N ALA A 94 19.74 47.01 14.31
CA ALA A 94 19.05 45.94 15.01
C ALA A 94 18.39 45.05 13.96
N ALA A 95 18.66 43.74 13.95
CA ALA A 95 18.21 42.89 12.85
C ALA A 95 17.47 41.63 13.29
N VAL A 96 16.36 41.35 12.60
CA VAL A 96 15.60 40.09 12.65
C VAL A 96 15.98 39.27 11.42
N LYS A 97 16.48 38.05 11.62
CA LYS A 97 16.77 37.13 10.51
C LYS A 97 15.49 36.49 9.99
N GLN A 98 15.47 36.19 8.70
CA GLN A 98 14.40 35.37 8.11
C GLN A 98 14.37 34.00 8.79
N LEU A 99 13.20 33.59 9.26
CA LEU A 99 13.04 32.36 10.03
C LEU A 99 13.44 31.11 9.23
N LYS A 100 13.20 31.10 7.91
CA LYS A 100 13.39 29.93 7.03
C LYS A 100 14.79 29.80 6.44
N SER A 101 15.44 30.91 6.11
CA SER A 101 16.75 30.93 5.47
C SER A 101 17.87 31.28 6.45
N GLN A 102 17.51 31.84 7.61
CA GLN A 102 18.43 32.46 8.57
C GLN A 102 19.28 33.57 7.94
N ILE A 103 18.82 34.18 6.84
CA ILE A 103 19.48 35.29 6.16
C ILE A 103 18.92 36.61 6.70
N ARG A 104 19.79 37.60 6.91
CA ARG A 104 19.39 38.97 7.22
C ARG A 104 19.19 39.77 5.93
N VAL A 105 18.15 40.60 5.88
CA VAL A 105 17.94 41.56 4.80
C VAL A 105 18.58 42.92 5.17
N PRO A 106 19.52 43.47 4.36
CA PRO A 106 20.09 44.81 4.57
C PRO A 106 19.06 45.93 4.59
N ALA A 107 19.33 46.95 5.38
CA ALA A 107 18.71 48.26 5.20
C ALA A 107 19.35 48.99 4.00
N ALA A 108 18.61 49.86 3.31
CA ALA A 108 19.03 50.54 2.09
C ALA A 108 20.25 51.48 2.28
N GLY A 109 20.54 51.89 3.52
CA GLY A 109 21.69 52.71 3.90
C GLY A 109 22.75 51.99 4.73
N GLU A 110 22.64 50.67 4.90
CA GLU A 110 23.59 49.89 5.71
C GLU A 110 24.93 49.77 4.99
N ILE A 111 25.91 50.54 5.44
CA ILE A 111 27.31 50.47 4.99
C ILE A 111 28.19 49.60 5.90
N ALA A 112 27.67 49.21 7.07
CA ALA A 112 28.37 48.42 8.07
C ALA A 112 28.06 46.92 7.92
N GLU A 113 28.99 46.11 8.42
CA GLU A 113 29.13 44.69 8.14
C GLU A 113 28.38 43.80 9.16
N GLU A 114 27.62 42.76 8.71
CA GLU A 114 26.92 41.77 9.60
C GLU A 114 27.87 41.03 10.57
N SER A 115 29.14 40.96 10.20
CA SER A 115 30.21 40.25 10.89
C SER A 115 31.42 41.15 10.99
N ALA A 116 31.94 41.35 12.20
CA ALA A 116 33.13 42.18 12.43
C ALA A 116 34.39 41.71 11.67
N LEU A 117 34.41 40.46 11.17
CA LEU A 117 35.56 39.86 10.48
C LEU A 117 35.40 39.73 8.96
N ARG A 118 34.16 39.67 8.44
CA ARG A 118 33.88 39.30 7.03
C ARG A 118 32.70 40.05 6.41
N GLY A 119 32.01 40.85 7.20
CA GLY A 119 30.77 41.50 6.84
C GLY A 119 29.75 40.68 6.10
N TRP A 120 29.19 41.32 5.08
CA TRP A 120 28.12 40.79 4.26
C TRP A 120 28.47 39.50 3.53
N ALA A 121 29.75 39.18 3.38
CA ALA A 121 30.18 37.95 2.73
C ALA A 121 29.64 36.70 3.45
N ARG A 122 29.40 36.75 4.77
CA ARG A 122 28.83 35.61 5.50
C ARG A 122 27.40 35.28 5.04
N ASP A 123 26.53 36.28 5.02
CA ASP A 123 25.13 36.09 4.62
C ASP A 123 24.98 35.86 3.12
N VAL A 124 25.80 36.51 2.29
CA VAL A 124 25.84 36.22 0.85
C VAL A 124 26.26 34.77 0.59
N ASN A 125 27.28 34.26 1.29
CA ASN A 125 27.66 32.85 1.18
C ASN A 125 26.53 31.93 1.68
N ARG A 126 25.82 32.29 2.75
CA ARG A 126 24.64 31.53 3.23
C ARG A 126 23.53 31.49 2.16
N ALA A 127 23.27 32.60 1.48
CA ALA A 127 22.29 32.67 0.40
C ALA A 127 22.67 31.75 -0.77
N TRP A 128 23.92 31.81 -1.22
CA TRP A 128 24.42 30.94 -2.30
C TRP A 128 24.41 29.47 -1.91
N ASN A 129 24.82 29.14 -0.67
CA ASN A 129 24.75 27.78 -0.16
C ASN A 129 23.30 27.26 -0.07
N THR A 130 22.33 28.14 0.21
CA THR A 130 20.91 27.76 0.23
C THR A 130 20.43 27.42 -1.17
N PHE A 131 20.78 28.25 -2.15
CA PHE A 131 20.45 27.98 -3.56
C PHE A 131 21.08 26.67 -4.06
N ASP A 132 22.36 26.44 -3.77
CA ASP A 132 23.08 25.21 -4.10
C ASP A 132 22.39 23.97 -3.49
N ARG A 133 22.00 24.05 -2.20
CA ARG A 133 21.25 22.97 -1.53
C ARG A 133 19.89 22.71 -2.18
N VAL A 134 19.18 23.74 -2.63
CA VAL A 134 17.89 23.57 -3.33
C VAL A 134 18.09 22.91 -4.70
N GLN A 135 19.19 23.23 -5.40
CA GLN A 135 19.54 22.55 -6.65
C GLN A 135 19.90 21.07 -6.41
N ALA A 136 20.60 20.77 -5.31
CA ALA A 136 20.96 19.40 -4.96
C ALA A 136 19.75 18.55 -4.49
N ASN A 137 18.76 19.16 -3.84
CA ASN A 137 17.56 18.48 -3.35
C ASN A 137 16.31 19.37 -3.48
N PRO A 138 15.65 19.37 -4.66
CA PRO A 138 14.50 20.24 -4.92
C PRO A 138 13.23 19.81 -4.15
N GLY A 139 13.18 18.59 -3.62
CA GLY A 139 12.05 18.08 -2.83
C GLY A 139 12.09 18.46 -1.35
N ARG A 140 13.04 19.30 -0.94
CA ARG A 140 13.22 19.78 0.43
C ARG A 140 12.29 20.96 0.73
N ILE A 141 11.56 20.88 1.82
CA ILE A 141 10.67 21.94 2.32
C ILE A 141 11.05 22.35 3.74
N VAL A 142 10.45 23.45 4.22
CA VAL A 142 10.53 23.87 5.62
C VAL A 142 9.25 23.45 6.36
N ALA A 143 9.40 22.87 7.53
CA ALA A 143 8.31 22.47 8.43
C ALA A 143 8.65 22.83 9.89
N ILE A 144 7.66 22.79 10.77
CA ILE A 144 7.83 23.00 12.21
C ILE A 144 7.47 21.73 12.99
N THR A 145 8.26 21.40 14.01
CA THR A 145 8.09 20.17 14.81
C THR A 145 7.13 20.38 15.99
N ASP A 146 6.43 19.33 16.40
CA ASP A 146 5.59 19.31 17.61
C ASP A 146 6.31 18.78 18.86
N SER A 147 7.48 18.17 18.65
CA SER A 147 8.21 17.37 19.63
C SER A 147 9.69 17.32 19.28
N VAL A 148 10.50 16.67 20.13
CA VAL A 148 11.93 16.52 19.88
C VAL A 148 12.16 15.64 18.65
N GLN A 149 12.88 16.15 17.66
CA GLN A 149 13.22 15.43 16.43
C GLN A 149 14.73 15.43 16.19
N ALA A 150 15.18 14.49 15.36
CA ALA A 150 16.57 14.36 14.93
C ALA A 150 16.63 13.92 13.46
N ARG A 151 17.80 14.14 12.84
CA ARG A 151 18.06 13.70 11.47
C ARG A 151 17.70 12.23 11.26
N GLY A 152 17.03 11.91 10.15
CA GLY A 152 16.59 10.55 9.81
C GLY A 152 15.26 10.14 10.46
N LYS A 153 14.63 11.01 11.27
CA LYS A 153 13.25 10.82 11.72
C LYS A 153 12.29 10.93 10.54
N VAL A 154 11.31 10.03 10.53
CA VAL A 154 10.23 10.00 9.55
C VAL A 154 9.05 10.77 10.13
N LEU A 155 8.47 11.63 9.31
CA LEU A 155 7.51 12.64 9.68
C LEU A 155 6.28 12.59 8.77
N VAL A 156 5.12 12.99 9.30
CA VAL A 156 3.91 13.28 8.53
C VAL A 156 3.45 14.70 8.83
N VAL A 157 2.71 15.29 7.91
CA VAL A 157 2.04 16.58 8.14
C VAL A 157 0.74 16.32 8.89
N ASP A 158 0.62 16.88 10.08
CA ASP A 158 -0.59 16.78 10.92
C ASP A 158 -1.51 17.98 10.72
N ALA A 159 -0.93 19.18 10.63
CA ALA A 159 -1.67 20.43 10.43
C ALA A 159 -0.81 21.46 9.67
N MET A 160 -1.36 22.66 9.48
CA MET A 160 -0.61 23.83 9.06
C MET A 160 -0.43 24.77 10.25
N HIS A 161 0.81 25.14 10.55
CA HIS A 161 1.17 26.09 11.59
C HIS A 161 1.36 27.49 11.00
N THR A 162 0.83 28.51 11.67
CA THR A 162 1.02 29.91 11.29
C THR A 162 2.30 30.45 11.90
N LEU A 163 3.26 30.81 11.05
CA LEU A 163 4.43 31.60 11.44
C LEU A 163 4.07 33.08 11.45
N LYS A 164 4.72 33.85 12.35
CA LYS A 164 4.57 35.30 12.41
C LYS A 164 3.10 35.73 12.61
N ALA A 165 2.38 34.98 13.44
CA ALA A 165 0.94 35.19 13.65
C ALA A 165 0.65 36.62 14.13
N GLY A 166 -0.19 37.34 13.38
CA GLY A 166 -0.55 38.73 13.65
C GLY A 166 0.53 39.77 13.30
N LEU A 167 1.64 39.35 12.68
CA LEU A 167 2.72 40.23 12.22
C LEU A 167 2.75 40.32 10.69
N PRO A 168 3.26 41.41 10.08
CA PRO A 168 3.40 41.47 8.64
C PRO A 168 4.27 40.33 8.10
N GLY A 169 3.84 39.71 6.99
CA GLY A 169 4.49 38.53 6.44
C GLY A 169 4.07 37.21 7.12
N GLU A 170 2.93 37.19 7.81
CA GLU A 170 2.26 35.97 8.28
C GLU A 170 2.15 34.93 7.16
N GLU A 171 2.54 33.70 7.47
CA GLU A 171 2.55 32.61 6.50
C GLU A 171 2.32 31.26 7.18
N LYS A 172 1.92 30.26 6.39
CA LYS A 172 1.70 28.90 6.91
C LYS A 172 2.80 27.95 6.45
N VAL A 173 3.24 27.11 7.38
CA VAL A 173 4.15 25.98 7.11
C VAL A 173 3.53 24.68 7.64
N PRO A 174 3.91 23.51 7.11
CA PRO A 174 3.47 22.24 7.66
C PRO A 174 3.93 22.08 9.13
N LEU A 175 2.99 21.73 10.00
CA LEU A 175 3.27 21.15 11.32
C LEU A 175 3.48 19.65 11.13
N VAL A 176 4.65 19.18 11.53
CA VAL A 176 5.04 17.79 11.33
C VAL A 176 5.21 17.06 12.66
N VAL A 177 4.77 15.81 12.66
CA VAL A 177 4.81 14.91 13.81
C VAL A 177 5.49 13.60 13.43
N THR A 178 6.03 12.85 14.40
CA THR A 178 6.69 11.57 14.13
C THR A 178 5.72 10.56 13.54
N ALA A 179 6.08 10.02 12.37
CA ALA A 179 5.33 8.98 11.69
C ALA A 179 5.80 7.59 12.18
N ALA A 180 5.31 7.16 13.32
CA ALA A 180 5.64 5.85 13.88
C ALA A 180 4.90 4.71 13.14
N ALA A 181 5.60 3.60 12.85
CA ALA A 181 5.02 2.44 12.16
C ALA A 181 4.00 1.63 13.01
N ASN A 182 3.86 1.94 14.30
CA ASN A 182 2.82 1.34 15.16
C ASN A 182 1.48 2.11 15.09
N SER A 183 1.41 3.23 14.38
CA SER A 183 0.19 4.02 14.18
C SER A 183 -0.37 3.81 12.77
N ALA A 184 -1.48 3.06 12.69
CA ALA A 184 -2.17 2.80 11.41
C ALA A 184 -2.70 4.07 10.73
N GLY A 185 -2.94 5.15 11.50
CA GLY A 185 -3.44 6.42 10.97
C GLY A 185 -2.47 7.10 9.99
N TYR A 186 -1.16 6.90 10.19
CA TYR A 186 -0.14 7.51 9.35
C TYR A 186 0.05 6.81 8.01
N MET A 187 -0.44 5.57 7.83
CA MET A 187 -0.19 4.76 6.62
C MET A 187 -0.70 5.39 5.33
N ARG A 188 -1.76 6.18 5.41
CA ARG A 188 -2.38 6.88 4.27
C ARG A 188 -1.77 8.26 3.98
N MET A 189 -0.88 8.74 4.83
CA MET A 189 -0.33 10.09 4.77
C MET A 189 1.04 10.11 4.08
N PRO A 190 1.38 11.12 3.27
CA PRO A 190 2.72 11.28 2.72
C PRO A 190 3.79 11.36 3.82
N LEU A 191 4.97 10.78 3.58
CA LEU A 191 6.08 10.80 4.53
C LEU A 191 7.14 11.80 4.10
N ALA A 192 7.70 12.50 5.08
CA ALA A 192 8.94 13.24 4.92
C ALA A 192 10.02 12.68 5.85
N VAL A 193 11.29 12.83 5.49
CA VAL A 193 12.41 12.54 6.39
C VAL A 193 13.08 13.84 6.80
N MET A 194 13.33 14.00 8.10
CA MET A 194 14.07 15.14 8.62
C MET A 194 15.54 15.08 8.17
N ASP A 195 16.02 16.18 7.60
CA ASP A 195 17.43 16.34 7.22
C ASP A 195 18.21 17.07 8.33
N VAL A 196 17.84 18.33 8.60
CA VAL A 196 18.53 19.20 9.55
C VAL A 196 17.62 20.34 9.99
N ALA A 197 17.88 20.93 11.15
CA ALA A 197 17.28 22.18 11.57
C ALA A 197 17.63 23.34 10.63
N VAL A 198 16.81 24.38 10.64
CA VAL A 198 17.05 25.57 9.81
C VAL A 198 18.32 26.33 10.21
N ASP A 199 18.72 26.25 11.48
CA ASP A 199 19.98 26.81 12.01
C ASP A 199 21.21 25.91 11.76
N GLY A 200 21.02 24.68 11.27
CA GLY A 200 22.05 23.68 11.03
C GLY A 200 22.22 22.62 12.12
N SER A 201 21.46 22.69 13.22
CA SER A 201 21.47 21.69 14.29
C SER A 201 20.88 20.34 13.82
N THR A 202 21.42 19.22 14.31
CA THR A 202 20.95 17.86 13.94
C THR A 202 19.90 17.28 14.89
N SER A 203 19.63 17.98 16.00
CA SER A 203 18.61 17.69 16.99
C SER A 203 17.83 18.97 17.26
N VAL A 204 16.51 18.88 17.32
CA VAL A 204 15.61 20.02 17.55
C VAL A 204 14.57 19.72 18.61
N GLY A 205 14.12 20.77 19.30
CA GLY A 205 12.99 20.74 20.21
C GLY A 205 11.63 20.87 19.51
N ALA A 206 10.56 20.96 20.31
CA ALA A 206 9.23 21.30 19.81
C ALA A 206 9.17 22.79 19.44
N GLY A 207 8.46 23.12 18.36
CA GLY A 207 8.29 24.49 17.87
C GLY A 207 9.47 25.02 17.05
N GLU A 208 10.43 24.16 16.71
CA GLU A 208 11.60 24.55 15.92
C GLU A 208 11.42 24.24 14.44
N LEU A 209 12.00 25.08 13.59
CA LEU A 209 11.93 24.94 12.14
C LEU A 209 13.00 23.96 11.64
N ILE A 210 12.57 23.04 10.80
CA ILE A 210 13.42 22.02 10.17
C ILE A 210 13.28 22.03 8.66
N TYR A 211 14.30 21.47 8.03
CA TYR A 211 14.22 21.01 6.65
C TYR A 211 13.90 19.52 6.62
N CYS A 212 12.88 19.17 5.85
CA CYS A 212 12.52 17.79 5.58
C CYS A 212 12.30 17.55 4.08
N THR A 213 12.45 16.31 3.65
CA THR A 213 12.35 15.92 2.23
C THR A 213 11.30 14.84 2.06
N PHE A 214 10.34 15.08 1.16
CA PHE A 214 9.35 14.07 0.75
C PHE A 214 9.91 13.11 -0.28
N SER A 215 10.62 13.63 -1.28
CA SER A 215 11.24 12.84 -2.34
C SER A 215 12.59 13.41 -2.69
N GLY A 216 13.62 12.56 -2.75
CA GLY A 216 14.99 12.99 -3.02
C GLY A 216 16.02 12.19 -2.23
N VAL A 217 17.27 12.65 -2.30
CA VAL A 217 18.40 12.01 -1.62
C VAL A 217 18.60 12.62 -0.24
N ILE A 218 18.76 11.76 0.77
CA ILE A 218 19.14 12.14 2.13
C ILE A 218 20.37 11.33 2.55
N GLY A 219 21.30 12.00 3.23
CA GLY A 219 22.46 11.35 3.82
C GLY A 219 23.53 12.35 4.30
N PRO A 220 24.51 11.90 5.10
CA PRO A 220 24.60 10.54 5.62
C PRO A 220 23.61 10.26 6.76
N LEU A 221 23.02 9.06 6.77
CA LEU A 221 22.25 8.48 7.87
C LEU A 221 23.02 7.34 8.52
N ALA A 222 22.80 7.09 9.80
CA ALA A 222 23.39 5.95 10.53
C ALA A 222 22.37 4.80 10.63
N LEU A 223 22.32 3.91 9.63
CA LEU A 223 21.35 2.81 9.59
C LEU A 223 21.79 1.56 10.37
N GLY A 224 23.10 1.42 10.63
CA GLY A 224 23.69 0.27 11.31
C GLY A 224 23.85 -1.00 10.46
N GLY A 225 23.44 -0.98 9.19
CA GLY A 225 23.59 -2.08 8.24
C GLY A 225 22.85 -1.82 6.93
N GLY A 226 23.16 -2.63 5.91
CA GLY A 226 22.52 -2.58 4.59
C GLY A 226 23.52 -2.38 3.44
N ALA A 227 23.10 -2.75 2.23
CA ALA A 227 23.85 -2.63 0.98
C ALA A 227 23.11 -1.76 -0.05
N TYR A 228 23.81 -1.38 -1.12
CA TYR A 228 23.19 -0.68 -2.26
C TYR A 228 21.95 -1.44 -2.77
N GLY A 229 20.84 -0.72 -2.94
CA GLY A 229 19.57 -1.27 -3.40
C GLY A 229 18.69 -1.88 -2.29
N ASP A 230 19.21 -2.04 -1.07
CA ASP A 230 18.40 -2.51 0.05
C ASP A 230 17.26 -1.55 0.34
N ARG A 231 16.11 -2.13 0.65
CA ARG A 231 14.88 -1.39 0.90
C ARG A 231 14.91 -0.78 2.29
N LEU A 232 14.27 0.38 2.40
CA LEU A 232 14.17 1.11 3.65
C LEU A 232 12.72 1.21 4.08
N TYR A 233 12.52 1.03 5.37
CA TYR A 233 11.24 1.00 6.04
C TYR A 233 11.19 2.01 7.18
N VAL A 234 9.97 2.27 7.61
CA VAL A 234 9.69 3.04 8.83
C VAL A 234 9.65 2.09 10.03
N THR A 235 10.38 2.41 11.09
CA THR A 235 10.35 1.67 12.37
C THR A 235 9.19 2.13 13.27
N ASP A 236 8.90 1.39 14.33
CA ASP A 236 7.94 1.82 15.36
C ASP A 236 8.38 3.07 16.14
N ALA A 237 9.68 3.39 16.14
CA ALA A 237 10.20 4.66 16.67
C ALA A 237 10.16 5.81 15.65
N GLY A 238 9.56 5.62 14.47
CA GLY A 238 9.49 6.61 13.39
C GLY A 238 10.85 7.01 12.82
N THR A 239 11.74 6.06 12.58
CA THR A 239 13.07 6.26 11.96
C THR A 239 13.19 5.44 10.69
N VAL A 240 14.09 5.87 9.79
CA VAL A 240 14.46 5.11 8.59
C VAL A 240 15.36 3.92 8.99
N SER A 241 15.01 2.70 8.55
CA SER A 241 15.78 1.48 8.84
C SER A 241 15.65 0.46 7.72
N ILE A 242 16.59 -0.50 7.64
CA ILE A 242 16.45 -1.70 6.80
C ILE A 242 15.49 -2.75 7.41
N THR A 243 15.10 -2.58 8.67
CA THR A 243 14.15 -3.46 9.36
C THR A 243 12.76 -2.81 9.40
N PRO A 244 11.70 -3.51 8.98
CA PRO A 244 10.34 -2.96 9.04
C PRO A 244 9.81 -2.87 10.47
N GLY A 245 9.02 -1.83 10.76
CA GLY A 245 8.21 -1.75 11.97
C GLY A 245 6.92 -2.58 11.92
N THR A 246 6.09 -2.45 12.95
CA THR A 246 4.83 -3.19 13.14
C THR A 246 3.91 -3.09 11.92
N THR A 247 3.69 -1.89 11.40
CA THR A 247 3.00 -1.70 10.12
C THR A 247 4.04 -1.46 9.04
N THR A 248 4.32 -2.50 8.26
CA THR A 248 5.36 -2.44 7.22
C THR A 248 5.04 -1.37 6.19
N ARG A 249 5.93 -0.38 6.11
CA ARG A 249 5.84 0.72 5.15
C ARG A 249 7.20 1.02 4.59
N ARG A 250 7.33 0.92 3.27
CA ARG A 250 8.56 1.28 2.58
C ARG A 250 8.60 2.80 2.38
N ILE A 251 9.78 3.37 2.57
CA ILE A 251 10.04 4.81 2.39
C ILE A 251 11.12 5.07 1.34
N GLY A 252 11.87 4.05 0.93
CA GLY A 252 12.98 4.27 -0.01
C GLY A 252 13.87 3.07 -0.21
N TYR A 253 15.10 3.35 -0.61
CA TYR A 253 16.19 2.37 -0.73
C TYR A 253 17.56 3.05 -0.60
N ILE A 254 18.58 2.26 -0.28
CA ILE A 254 19.97 2.72 -0.18
C ILE A 254 20.55 2.91 -1.58
N ILE A 255 21.16 4.07 -1.84
CA ILE A 255 21.80 4.40 -3.13
C ILE A 255 23.31 4.52 -3.05
N HIS A 256 23.87 4.66 -1.85
CA HIS A 256 25.31 4.63 -1.64
C HIS A 256 25.63 4.33 -0.18
N VAL A 257 26.75 3.63 0.05
CA VAL A 257 27.26 3.30 1.38
C VAL A 257 28.73 3.69 1.41
N ASP A 258 29.08 4.57 2.34
CA ASP A 258 30.47 4.97 2.61
C ASP A 258 30.80 4.63 4.07
N GLY A 259 31.30 3.42 4.31
CA GLY A 259 31.53 2.92 5.67
C GLY A 259 30.25 2.87 6.52
N ALA A 260 30.14 3.73 7.53
CA ALA A 260 28.97 3.85 8.41
C ALA A 260 27.95 4.89 7.94
N ASP A 261 28.26 5.61 6.87
CA ASP A 261 27.45 6.68 6.30
C ASP A 261 26.60 6.16 5.13
N TYR A 262 25.29 6.24 5.30
CA TYR A 262 24.32 5.74 4.32
C TYR A 262 23.62 6.88 3.61
N TYR A 263 23.63 6.85 2.27
CA TYR A 263 22.86 7.76 1.43
C TYR A 263 21.70 7.02 0.83
N VAL A 264 20.52 7.60 0.98
CA VAL A 264 19.26 6.95 0.70
C VAL A 264 18.42 7.80 -0.24
N TYR A 265 17.73 7.16 -1.17
CA TYR A 265 16.67 7.80 -1.93
C TYR A 265 15.35 7.57 -1.20
N VAL A 266 14.69 8.65 -0.83
CA VAL A 266 13.39 8.68 -0.17
C VAL A 266 12.32 8.91 -1.24
N ASN A 267 11.25 8.12 -1.18
CA ASN A 267 9.97 8.44 -1.83
C ASN A 267 8.84 8.36 -0.79
N GLY A 268 8.35 9.53 -0.42
CA GLY A 268 7.31 9.75 0.57
C GLY A 268 5.89 9.66 0.06
N ASP A 269 5.68 9.33 -1.22
CA ASP A 269 4.35 9.24 -1.81
C ASP A 269 3.45 8.24 -1.06
N PRO A 270 2.14 8.52 -0.95
CA PRO A 270 1.19 7.56 -0.40
C PRO A 270 1.11 6.35 -1.33
N GLY A 271 1.16 5.12 -0.78
CA GLY A 271 0.97 3.89 -1.56
C GLY A 271 2.14 2.90 -1.58
N HIS A 272 3.27 3.20 -0.92
CA HIS A 272 4.36 2.24 -0.75
C HIS A 272 4.04 1.16 0.31
N TYR A 273 3.04 0.33 0.02
CA TYR A 273 2.75 -0.88 0.78
C TYR A 273 3.68 -1.99 0.30
N GLU A 274 4.57 -2.47 1.19
CA GLU A 274 5.23 -3.76 1.00
C GLU A 274 4.67 -4.74 2.02
N GLY A 275 3.99 -5.76 1.52
CA GLY A 275 3.27 -6.74 2.31
C GLY A 275 2.22 -7.44 1.45
N THR A 276 1.52 -8.42 2.02
CA THR A 276 0.35 -9.02 1.39
C THR A 276 -0.65 -7.91 1.05
N LEU A 277 -1.23 -7.92 -0.15
CA LEU A 277 -2.34 -7.04 -0.50
C LEU A 277 -3.48 -7.24 0.50
N LYS A 278 -3.68 -6.28 1.41
CA LYS A 278 -4.75 -6.29 2.40
C LYS A 278 -5.85 -5.35 1.92
N LEU A 279 -6.92 -5.94 1.43
CA LEU A 279 -8.17 -5.27 1.08
C LEU A 279 -8.98 -5.08 2.38
N TYR A 280 -9.34 -3.85 2.71
CA TYR A 280 -10.07 -3.49 3.93
C TYR A 280 -11.39 -2.82 3.55
N GLY A 281 -12.41 -3.63 3.31
CA GLY A 281 -13.72 -3.10 2.95
C GLY A 281 -14.65 -4.20 2.47
N ASN A 282 -15.94 -3.93 2.54
CA ASN A 282 -16.93 -4.71 1.81
C ASN A 282 -16.94 -4.15 0.38
N GLY A 283 -16.35 -4.87 -0.59
CA GLY A 283 -16.33 -4.45 -2.00
C GLY A 283 -14.98 -4.02 -2.59
N ASP A 284 -13.86 -4.31 -1.93
CA ASP A 284 -12.54 -4.05 -2.52
C ASP A 284 -12.20 -5.13 -3.59
N GLU A 285 -11.71 -4.70 -4.76
CA GLU A 285 -11.51 -5.56 -5.94
C GLU A 285 -10.04 -5.58 -6.39
N VAL A 286 -9.55 -6.77 -6.80
CA VAL A 286 -8.34 -6.88 -7.62
C VAL A 286 -8.77 -7.06 -9.07
N VAL A 287 -8.53 -6.04 -9.90
CA VAL A 287 -8.96 -6.00 -11.30
C VAL A 287 -7.77 -6.34 -12.20
N ASN A 288 -7.90 -7.40 -13.00
CA ASN A 288 -7.21 -7.49 -14.30
C ASN A 288 -8.21 -6.97 -15.34
N GLU A 289 -7.76 -6.27 -16.39
CA GLU A 289 -8.58 -5.56 -17.39
C GLU A 289 -9.74 -6.38 -18.00
N ASN A 290 -9.79 -7.70 -17.78
CA ASN A 290 -10.89 -8.57 -18.18
C ASN A 290 -11.56 -9.40 -17.06
N TYR A 291 -11.04 -9.47 -15.83
CA TYR A 291 -11.62 -10.30 -14.74
C TYR A 291 -11.27 -9.78 -13.33
N HIS A 292 -12.22 -9.88 -12.40
CA HIS A 292 -12.09 -9.39 -11.02
C HIS A 292 -12.03 -10.57 -10.03
N LEU A 293 -11.17 -10.48 -9.01
CA LEU A 293 -11.20 -11.34 -7.82
C LEU A 293 -11.52 -10.47 -6.59
N MET A 294 -12.61 -10.78 -5.89
CA MET A 294 -13.05 -10.08 -4.69
C MET A 294 -12.85 -10.96 -3.45
N LEU A 295 -12.41 -10.35 -2.35
CA LEU A 295 -12.24 -11.03 -1.07
C LEU A 295 -13.19 -10.39 -0.04
N GLY A 296 -14.28 -11.10 0.30
CA GLY A 296 -15.25 -10.65 1.30
C GLY A 296 -14.72 -10.77 2.72
N ALA A 297 -15.09 -9.83 3.59
CA ALA A 297 -14.74 -9.90 5.01
C ALA A 297 -15.45 -11.09 5.67
N THR A 298 -14.65 -11.96 6.29
CA THR A 298 -15.03 -13.21 7.00
C THR A 298 -15.58 -14.37 6.13
N GLY A 299 -14.67 -15.28 5.78
CA GLY A 299 -14.95 -16.72 5.67
C GLY A 299 -15.48 -17.25 4.34
N VAL A 300 -15.75 -16.39 3.36
CA VAL A 300 -16.27 -16.80 2.05
C VAL A 300 -15.63 -15.96 0.95
N TYR A 301 -15.01 -16.61 -0.05
CA TYR A 301 -14.39 -15.91 -1.19
C TYR A 301 -15.26 -16.08 -2.42
N SER A 302 -15.72 -14.99 -3.05
CA SER A 302 -16.68 -15.09 -4.16
C SER A 302 -16.07 -14.70 -5.51
N VAL A 303 -16.40 -15.45 -6.56
CA VAL A 303 -15.98 -15.17 -7.94
C VAL A 303 -17.17 -14.62 -8.72
N PHE A 304 -16.99 -13.45 -9.31
CA PHE A 304 -18.01 -12.75 -10.09
C PHE A 304 -17.70 -12.88 -11.59
N THR A 305 -18.74 -12.98 -12.41
CA THR A 305 -18.62 -13.05 -13.88
C THR A 305 -18.81 -11.69 -14.55
N SER A 306 -19.28 -10.68 -13.82
CA SER A 306 -19.37 -9.29 -14.28
C SER A 306 -19.36 -8.28 -13.12
N PRO A 307 -18.90 -7.03 -13.35
CA PRO A 307 -18.89 -5.99 -12.32
C PRO A 307 -20.29 -5.66 -11.79
N GLY A 308 -20.47 -5.66 -10.47
CA GLY A 308 -21.73 -5.34 -9.79
C GLY A 308 -22.84 -6.39 -9.90
N GLY A 309 -22.55 -7.56 -10.49
CA GLY A 309 -23.46 -8.70 -10.58
C GLY A 309 -23.55 -9.51 -9.28
N ALA A 310 -24.48 -10.47 -9.23
CA ALA A 310 -24.47 -11.49 -8.18
C ALA A 310 -23.24 -12.40 -8.34
N PRO A 311 -22.63 -12.90 -7.25
CA PRO A 311 -21.50 -13.83 -7.34
C PRO A 311 -21.94 -15.13 -8.02
N ALA A 312 -21.09 -15.68 -8.90
CA ALA A 312 -21.34 -16.93 -9.60
C ALA A 312 -20.78 -18.14 -8.84
N TRP A 313 -19.74 -17.93 -8.03
CA TRP A 313 -19.14 -18.96 -7.17
C TRP A 313 -18.74 -18.41 -5.82
N GLU A 314 -18.68 -19.27 -4.82
CA GLU A 314 -18.11 -19.01 -3.50
C GLU A 314 -17.22 -20.15 -3.02
N PHE A 315 -16.13 -19.82 -2.34
CA PHE A 315 -15.39 -20.76 -1.52
C PHE A 315 -15.97 -20.76 -0.12
N GLU A 316 -16.56 -21.88 0.30
CA GLU A 316 -17.06 -22.07 1.65
C GLU A 316 -15.91 -22.07 2.67
N SER A 317 -16.23 -21.85 3.94
CA SER A 317 -15.28 -21.93 5.06
C SER A 317 -14.58 -23.31 5.21
N THR A 318 -15.12 -24.34 4.55
CA THR A 318 -14.57 -25.71 4.46
C THR A 318 -13.55 -25.87 3.33
N GLY A 319 -13.36 -24.85 2.48
CA GLY A 319 -12.47 -24.86 1.32
C GLY A 319 -13.12 -25.37 0.03
N ASN A 320 -14.41 -25.70 0.05
CA ASN A 320 -15.17 -26.16 -1.13
C ASN A 320 -15.59 -24.99 -2.01
N LEU A 321 -15.58 -25.19 -3.33
CA LEU A 321 -16.08 -24.22 -4.31
C LEU A 321 -17.53 -24.56 -4.67
N THR A 322 -18.46 -23.64 -4.38
CA THR A 322 -19.90 -23.80 -4.55
C THR A 322 -20.43 -22.73 -5.52
N ALA A 323 -21.34 -23.10 -6.43
CA ALA A 323 -21.95 -22.13 -7.34
C ALA A 323 -23.02 -21.31 -6.61
N LEU A 324 -23.00 -19.98 -6.78
CA LEU A 324 -24.01 -19.07 -6.25
C LEU A 324 -24.87 -18.55 -7.40
N GLY A 325 -26.20 -18.59 -7.23
CA GLY A 325 -27.13 -17.91 -8.12
C GLY A 325 -27.10 -18.38 -9.58
N GLY A 326 -27.63 -19.57 -9.86
CA GLY A 326 -27.88 -20.06 -11.22
C GLY A 326 -26.75 -20.92 -11.81
N THR A 327 -26.85 -21.23 -13.11
CA THR A 327 -25.96 -22.16 -13.80
C THR A 327 -24.57 -21.56 -13.98
N ALA A 328 -23.60 -22.02 -13.19
CA ALA A 328 -22.19 -21.70 -13.38
C ALA A 328 -21.43 -23.00 -13.69
N THR A 329 -20.60 -23.00 -14.73
CA THR A 329 -19.79 -24.16 -15.12
C THR A 329 -18.30 -23.81 -15.09
N ILE A 330 -17.47 -24.78 -14.67
CA ILE A 330 -16.01 -24.66 -14.73
C ILE A 330 -15.54 -25.53 -15.89
N ASN A 331 -15.06 -24.90 -16.95
CA ASN A 331 -14.52 -25.59 -18.12
C ASN A 331 -12.99 -25.74 -18.00
N ASN A 332 -12.41 -26.69 -18.74
CA ASN A 332 -10.96 -26.95 -18.78
C ASN A 332 -10.33 -27.34 -17.42
N ILE A 333 -11.05 -28.14 -16.62
CA ILE A 333 -10.46 -28.76 -15.44
C ILE A 333 -9.41 -29.76 -15.90
N VAL A 334 -8.16 -29.58 -15.45
CA VAL A 334 -7.05 -30.49 -15.77
C VAL A 334 -7.25 -31.82 -15.04
N ASP A 335 -6.95 -32.92 -15.72
CA ASP A 335 -7.03 -34.27 -15.17
C ASP A 335 -6.18 -34.40 -13.88
N PRO A 336 -6.69 -35.09 -12.85
CA PRO A 336 -5.91 -35.35 -11.64
C PRO A 336 -4.70 -36.24 -11.96
N THR A 337 -3.51 -35.80 -11.58
CA THR A 337 -2.22 -36.49 -11.79
C THR A 337 -1.71 -37.22 -10.54
N THR A 338 -2.40 -37.08 -9.40
CA THR A 338 -2.00 -37.68 -8.11
C THR A 338 -3.18 -38.31 -7.37
N PRO A 339 -2.96 -39.36 -6.54
CA PRO A 339 -4.03 -40.00 -5.76
C PRO A 339 -4.78 -39.05 -4.81
N LEU A 340 -4.14 -37.99 -4.33
CA LEU A 340 -4.76 -36.94 -3.51
C LEU A 340 -5.75 -36.06 -4.30
N GLN A 341 -5.56 -35.91 -5.62
CA GLN A 341 -6.49 -35.19 -6.49
C GLN A 341 -7.71 -36.03 -6.91
N VAL A 342 -7.64 -37.35 -6.69
CA VAL A 342 -8.71 -38.33 -6.94
C VAL A 342 -9.53 -38.62 -5.68
N ALA A 343 -9.00 -38.29 -4.49
CA ALA A 343 -9.69 -38.49 -3.22
C ALA A 343 -10.90 -37.54 -3.07
N ASN A 344 -12.09 -38.14 -2.97
CA ASN A 344 -13.38 -37.50 -2.65
C ASN A 344 -13.62 -36.15 -3.30
N LYS A 345 -13.68 -36.11 -4.63
CA LYS A 345 -14.46 -35.10 -5.32
C LYS A 345 -15.80 -35.71 -5.70
N ALA A 346 -16.86 -35.26 -5.05
CA ALA A 346 -18.22 -35.49 -5.50
C ALA A 346 -18.45 -34.74 -6.82
N TYR A 347 -17.82 -35.18 -7.91
CA TYR A 347 -18.22 -34.78 -9.25
C TYR A 347 -19.50 -35.54 -9.58
N VAL A 348 -20.60 -35.07 -9.01
CA VAL A 348 -21.92 -35.33 -9.57
C VAL A 348 -22.28 -34.07 -10.33
N ASP A 349 -22.33 -34.17 -11.65
CA ASP A 349 -22.95 -33.19 -12.54
C ASP A 349 -24.46 -33.18 -12.22
N MET A 350 -24.85 -32.51 -11.13
CA MET A 350 -26.25 -32.35 -10.75
C MET A 350 -26.82 -31.14 -11.49
N HIS A 351 -27.43 -31.42 -12.64
CA HIS A 351 -28.31 -30.50 -13.33
C HIS A 351 -29.56 -30.22 -12.47
N THR A 352 -29.83 -28.95 -12.19
CA THR A 352 -31.09 -28.51 -11.59
C THR A 352 -32.19 -28.50 -12.65
N ASP A 353 -32.76 -29.69 -12.89
CA ASP A 353 -34.21 -29.81 -13.08
C ASP A 353 -34.68 -31.17 -12.53
N THR A 354 -35.20 -31.15 -11.30
CA THR A 354 -35.89 -32.27 -10.60
C THR A 354 -35.08 -33.55 -10.28
N LYS A 355 -34.20 -33.46 -9.27
CA LYS A 355 -33.65 -34.58 -8.47
C LYS A 355 -33.08 -35.77 -9.26
N ALA A 356 -32.51 -35.56 -10.45
CA ALA A 356 -31.89 -36.65 -11.23
C ALA A 356 -30.49 -36.31 -11.72
N ALA A 357 -29.55 -37.23 -11.52
CA ALA A 357 -28.19 -37.19 -12.05
C ALA A 357 -28.06 -38.18 -13.23
N VAL A 358 -27.13 -37.92 -14.15
CA VAL A 358 -26.76 -38.90 -15.18
C VAL A 358 -25.40 -39.48 -14.82
N LEU A 359 -25.36 -40.80 -14.69
CA LEU A 359 -24.14 -41.56 -14.46
C LEU A 359 -23.59 -42.01 -15.82
N TYR A 360 -22.27 -42.01 -15.96
CA TYR A 360 -21.58 -42.29 -17.21
C TYR A 360 -20.55 -43.40 -17.06
N TRP A 361 -20.44 -44.25 -18.08
CA TRP A 361 -19.43 -45.28 -18.23
C TRP A 361 -18.91 -45.34 -19.68
N GLY A 362 -17.71 -45.87 -19.88
CA GLY A 362 -17.14 -45.91 -21.23
C GLY A 362 -15.74 -46.50 -21.33
N ASN A 363 -15.45 -47.04 -22.51
CA ASN A 363 -14.21 -47.69 -22.86
C ASN A 363 -13.88 -47.55 -24.35
N ASP A 364 -12.60 -47.57 -24.71
CA ASP A 364 -12.14 -47.52 -26.12
C ASP A 364 -12.73 -48.63 -26.98
N SER A 365 -12.94 -49.83 -26.42
CA SER A 365 -13.56 -50.92 -27.18
C SER A 365 -14.08 -52.07 -26.35
N THR A 366 -14.92 -52.92 -26.96
CA THR A 366 -15.29 -54.23 -26.40
C THR A 366 -14.31 -55.33 -26.81
N PRO A 367 -14.08 -56.36 -25.98
CA PRO A 367 -13.21 -57.48 -26.33
C PRO A 367 -13.69 -58.24 -27.57
N ALA A 368 -12.74 -58.72 -28.36
CA ALA A 368 -12.99 -59.67 -29.45
C ALA A 368 -11.83 -60.68 -29.54
N PRO A 369 -12.05 -61.98 -29.29
CA PRO A 369 -13.33 -62.60 -28.92
C PRO A 369 -13.76 -62.25 -27.49
N PHE A 370 -15.06 -62.25 -27.25
CA PHE A 370 -15.63 -61.97 -25.94
C PHE A 370 -15.56 -63.24 -25.06
N VAL A 371 -14.68 -63.26 -24.07
CA VAL A 371 -14.44 -64.44 -23.22
C VAL A 371 -14.90 -64.15 -21.79
N GLY A 372 -16.19 -64.36 -21.49
CA GLY A 372 -16.78 -64.13 -20.17
C GLY A 372 -17.51 -62.78 -20.03
N ASP A 373 -17.95 -62.45 -18.81
CA ASP A 373 -18.65 -61.20 -18.51
C ASP A 373 -17.63 -60.06 -18.31
N THR A 374 -17.84 -58.94 -18.99
CA THR A 374 -17.01 -57.73 -18.84
C THR A 374 -17.84 -56.57 -18.29
N CYS A 375 -17.21 -55.54 -17.74
CA CYS A 375 -17.90 -54.35 -17.25
C CYS A 375 -17.33 -53.08 -17.88
N LEU A 376 -18.16 -52.06 -18.08
CA LEU A 376 -17.67 -50.73 -18.44
C LEU A 376 -17.06 -50.03 -17.23
N ASP A 377 -16.05 -49.20 -17.48
CA ASP A 377 -15.44 -48.34 -16.47
C ASP A 377 -16.31 -47.11 -16.20
N PRO A 378 -16.49 -46.72 -14.92
CA PRO A 378 -17.08 -45.41 -14.58
C PRO A 378 -16.31 -44.26 -15.25
N GLY A 379 -17.02 -43.32 -15.86
CA GLY A 379 -16.43 -42.29 -16.70
C GLY A 379 -16.08 -42.81 -18.08
N PHE A 380 -14.87 -42.53 -18.56
CA PHE A 380 -14.32 -43.10 -19.80
C PHE A 380 -12.87 -43.53 -19.57
N ALA A 381 -12.53 -44.76 -19.92
CA ALA A 381 -11.17 -45.27 -19.80
C ALA A 381 -10.62 -45.72 -21.16
N PRO A 382 -9.41 -45.27 -21.57
CA PRO A 382 -8.83 -45.63 -22.86
C PRO A 382 -8.22 -47.04 -22.85
N ARG A 383 -9.09 -48.04 -22.71
CA ARG A 383 -8.75 -49.47 -22.69
C ARG A 383 -9.94 -50.31 -23.15
N VAL A 384 -9.66 -51.54 -23.57
CA VAL A 384 -10.68 -52.57 -23.84
C VAL A 384 -11.45 -52.88 -22.56
N THR A 385 -12.77 -53.11 -22.64
CA THR A 385 -13.59 -53.39 -21.45
C THR A 385 -13.03 -54.58 -20.64
N PRO A 386 -12.74 -54.42 -19.34
CA PRO A 386 -12.08 -55.43 -18.54
C PRO A 386 -12.98 -56.62 -18.19
N LEU A 387 -12.38 -57.80 -18.04
CA LEU A 387 -13.04 -59.02 -17.57
C LEU A 387 -13.37 -58.96 -16.06
N ILE A 388 -14.56 -59.44 -15.68
CA ILE A 388 -15.00 -59.51 -14.29
C ILE A 388 -14.44 -60.78 -13.63
N GLY A 389 -13.15 -60.77 -13.31
CA GLY A 389 -12.47 -61.83 -12.56
C GLY A 389 -11.96 -61.40 -11.18
N GLY A 390 -12.12 -60.13 -10.80
CA GLY A 390 -11.64 -59.53 -9.55
C GLY A 390 -12.30 -58.18 -9.24
N SER A 391 -11.70 -57.40 -8.33
CA SER A 391 -12.16 -56.04 -8.02
C SER A 391 -12.12 -55.17 -9.28
N HIS A 392 -13.27 -54.62 -9.65
CA HIS A 392 -13.46 -53.73 -10.79
C HIS A 392 -14.13 -52.44 -10.30
N PRO A 393 -13.93 -51.30 -10.98
CA PRO A 393 -14.47 -50.03 -10.52
C PRO A 393 -15.99 -50.01 -10.64
N GLN A 394 -16.65 -49.58 -9.56
CA GLN A 394 -18.10 -49.45 -9.46
C GLN A 394 -18.45 -48.04 -8.96
N ILE A 395 -19.66 -47.58 -9.27
CA ILE A 395 -20.18 -46.31 -8.73
C ILE A 395 -20.97 -46.60 -7.46
N VAL A 396 -20.63 -45.94 -6.35
CA VAL A 396 -21.43 -46.00 -5.12
C VAL A 396 -22.59 -45.01 -5.22
N VAL A 397 -23.80 -45.45 -4.92
CA VAL A 397 -25.00 -44.63 -4.90
C VAL A 397 -24.97 -43.71 -3.68
N PRO A 398 -25.04 -42.38 -3.85
CA PRO A 398 -24.89 -41.45 -2.74
C PRO A 398 -26.15 -41.31 -1.87
N ALA A 399 -27.32 -41.68 -2.39
CA ALA A 399 -28.60 -41.50 -1.71
C ALA A 399 -29.69 -42.41 -2.29
N ASP A 400 -30.80 -42.61 -1.57
CA ASP A 400 -31.90 -43.45 -2.03
C ASP A 400 -32.53 -42.89 -3.32
N GLY A 401 -32.83 -43.77 -4.28
CA GLY A 401 -33.36 -43.34 -5.57
C GLY A 401 -33.79 -44.46 -6.50
N VAL A 402 -33.99 -44.09 -7.77
CA VAL A 402 -34.42 -44.97 -8.85
C VAL A 402 -33.55 -44.75 -10.08
N LEU A 403 -32.99 -45.84 -10.60
CA LEU A 403 -32.29 -45.91 -11.87
C LEU A 403 -33.30 -46.09 -13.01
N SER A 404 -33.07 -45.44 -14.15
CA SER A 404 -33.90 -45.56 -15.36
C SER A 404 -33.13 -45.07 -16.59
N HIS A 405 -33.68 -45.26 -17.79
CA HIS A 405 -33.18 -44.64 -19.03
C HIS A 405 -31.70 -44.94 -19.30
N LEU A 406 -31.38 -46.21 -19.57
CA LEU A 406 -30.06 -46.62 -20.03
C LEU A 406 -29.90 -46.30 -21.53
N TYR A 407 -28.86 -45.58 -21.92
CA TYR A 407 -28.48 -45.38 -23.30
C TYR A 407 -27.07 -45.88 -23.55
N ILE A 408 -26.88 -46.59 -24.67
CA ILE A 408 -25.58 -47.08 -25.13
C ILE A 408 -25.28 -46.45 -26.47
N ARG A 409 -24.04 -46.01 -26.67
CA ARG A 409 -23.53 -45.52 -27.94
C ARG A 409 -22.12 -46.03 -28.22
N ALA A 410 -21.83 -46.30 -29.48
CA ALA A 410 -20.49 -46.62 -29.96
C ALA A 410 -20.19 -45.78 -31.20
N GLN A 411 -18.95 -45.35 -31.39
CA GLN A 411 -18.53 -44.69 -32.63
C GLN A 411 -18.56 -45.69 -33.80
N THR A 412 -18.10 -46.92 -33.56
CA THR A 412 -18.17 -48.03 -34.52
C THR A 412 -18.77 -49.26 -33.82
N GLY A 413 -19.81 -49.86 -34.41
CA GLY A 413 -20.43 -51.06 -33.86
C GLY A 413 -19.57 -52.32 -34.03
N GLN A 414 -19.75 -53.30 -33.14
CA GLN A 414 -19.09 -54.60 -33.24
C GLN A 414 -19.54 -55.40 -34.47
N THR A 415 -18.70 -56.29 -34.99
CA THR A 415 -19.07 -57.21 -36.09
C THR A 415 -19.24 -58.65 -35.60
N GLY A 416 -20.02 -59.45 -36.33
CA GLY A 416 -20.43 -60.80 -35.89
C GLY A 416 -21.78 -60.74 -35.17
N ALA A 417 -21.81 -61.01 -33.87
CA ALA A 417 -23.01 -60.98 -33.04
C ALA A 417 -23.25 -59.64 -32.32
N GLY A 418 -24.42 -59.52 -31.67
CA GLY A 418 -24.75 -58.38 -30.81
C GLY A 418 -24.09 -58.45 -29.42
N VAL A 419 -24.09 -57.33 -28.70
CA VAL A 419 -23.66 -57.24 -27.29
C VAL A 419 -24.85 -56.81 -26.44
N GLY A 420 -25.14 -57.58 -25.39
CA GLY A 420 -26.14 -57.24 -24.38
C GLY A 420 -25.52 -56.46 -23.24
N PHE A 421 -26.26 -55.48 -22.73
CA PHE A 421 -25.90 -54.59 -21.64
C PHE A 421 -26.90 -54.77 -20.50
N THR A 422 -26.41 -54.91 -19.28
CA THR A 422 -27.25 -55.04 -18.08
C THR A 422 -26.72 -54.16 -16.96
N VAL A 423 -27.58 -53.34 -16.37
CA VAL A 423 -27.25 -52.60 -15.15
C VAL A 423 -27.28 -53.57 -13.98
N MET A 424 -26.23 -53.57 -13.17
CA MET A 424 -26.10 -54.39 -11.97
C MET A 424 -26.20 -53.50 -10.73
N VAL A 425 -26.84 -54.02 -9.69
CA VAL A 425 -26.91 -53.39 -8.36
C VAL A 425 -26.38 -54.40 -7.35
N ASN A 426 -25.34 -54.05 -6.60
CA ASN A 426 -24.67 -54.95 -5.64
C ASN A 426 -24.26 -56.30 -6.27
N GLY A 427 -23.87 -56.28 -7.55
CA GLY A 427 -23.48 -57.45 -8.32
C GLY A 427 -24.64 -58.35 -8.80
N ALA A 428 -25.89 -58.01 -8.49
CA ALA A 428 -27.09 -58.70 -8.99
C ALA A 428 -27.68 -57.97 -10.22
N PRO A 429 -28.19 -58.70 -11.24
CA PRO A 429 -28.72 -58.08 -12.44
C PRO A 429 -30.06 -57.39 -12.18
N SER A 430 -30.19 -56.15 -12.66
CA SER A 430 -31.48 -55.45 -12.69
C SER A 430 -32.27 -55.81 -13.95
N THR A 431 -33.51 -55.32 -14.04
CA THR A 431 -34.33 -55.44 -15.25
C THR A 431 -33.95 -54.44 -16.35
N ILE A 432 -33.06 -53.48 -16.07
CA ILE A 432 -32.62 -52.48 -17.05
C ILE A 432 -31.58 -53.12 -17.97
N THR A 433 -31.98 -53.44 -19.19
CA THR A 433 -31.14 -54.14 -20.15
C THR A 433 -31.46 -53.76 -21.60
N CYS A 434 -30.44 -53.66 -22.44
CA CYS A 434 -30.60 -53.41 -23.87
C CYS A 434 -29.53 -54.15 -24.69
N ASN A 435 -29.82 -54.38 -25.97
CA ASN A 435 -28.93 -55.10 -26.87
C ASN A 435 -28.47 -54.18 -27.99
N LEU A 436 -27.16 -54.04 -28.17
CA LEU A 436 -26.57 -53.40 -29.33
C LEU A 436 -26.47 -54.45 -30.44
N ALA A 437 -27.22 -54.25 -31.53
CA ALA A 437 -27.19 -55.14 -32.68
C ALA A 437 -25.81 -55.15 -33.37
N ALA A 438 -25.50 -56.20 -34.12
CA ALA A 438 -24.28 -56.25 -34.94
C ALA A 438 -24.23 -55.03 -35.88
N THR A 439 -23.06 -54.40 -35.99
CA THR A 439 -22.79 -53.11 -36.68
C THR A 439 -23.60 -51.91 -36.16
N GLY A 440 -24.43 -52.09 -35.14
CA GLY A 440 -25.22 -51.02 -34.53
C GLY A 440 -24.35 -50.07 -33.72
N THR A 441 -24.71 -48.80 -33.73
CA THR A 441 -23.97 -47.73 -33.03
C THR A 441 -24.73 -47.14 -31.84
N ALA A 442 -25.99 -47.53 -31.61
CA ALA A 442 -26.75 -47.12 -30.43
C ALA A 442 -27.85 -48.12 -30.06
N THR A 443 -28.18 -48.19 -28.78
CA THR A 443 -29.34 -48.91 -28.23
C THR A 443 -29.77 -48.26 -26.90
N ASN A 444 -30.96 -48.56 -26.39
CA ASN A 444 -31.44 -48.01 -25.13
C ASN A 444 -32.48 -48.89 -24.43
N ASP A 445 -32.66 -48.66 -23.14
CA ASP A 445 -33.79 -49.12 -22.33
C ASP A 445 -34.36 -47.91 -21.58
N THR A 446 -35.53 -47.44 -22.03
CA THR A 446 -36.26 -46.31 -21.43
C THR A 446 -37.48 -46.77 -20.63
N THR A 447 -37.74 -48.07 -20.58
CA THR A 447 -38.98 -48.64 -20.05
C THR A 447 -38.81 -49.23 -18.66
N HIS A 448 -37.62 -49.75 -18.33
CA HIS A 448 -37.38 -50.37 -17.04
C HIS A 448 -36.78 -49.40 -16.03
N THR A 449 -37.01 -49.69 -14.75
CA THR A 449 -36.47 -48.95 -13.63
C THR A 449 -35.96 -49.91 -12.55
N ALA A 450 -35.02 -49.46 -11.72
CA ALA A 450 -34.50 -50.24 -10.60
C ALA A 450 -34.34 -49.34 -9.36
N PRO A 451 -34.93 -49.68 -8.21
CA PRO A 451 -34.71 -48.93 -6.97
C PRO A 451 -33.29 -49.17 -6.45
N VAL A 452 -32.72 -48.16 -5.80
CA VAL A 452 -31.40 -48.22 -5.14
C VAL A 452 -31.43 -47.45 -3.83
N VAL A 453 -30.59 -47.85 -2.88
CA VAL A 453 -30.40 -47.16 -1.59
C VAL A 453 -28.99 -46.58 -1.49
N ALA A 454 -28.82 -45.60 -0.60
CA ALA A 454 -27.51 -45.04 -0.30
C ALA A 454 -26.51 -46.14 0.09
N GLY A 455 -25.35 -46.20 -0.58
CA GLY A 455 -24.32 -47.21 -0.37
C GLY A 455 -24.37 -48.41 -1.32
N ASP A 456 -25.41 -48.58 -2.12
CA ASP A 456 -25.42 -49.58 -3.19
C ASP A 456 -24.30 -49.34 -4.21
N VAL A 457 -23.77 -50.40 -4.81
CA VAL A 457 -22.74 -50.30 -5.87
C VAL A 457 -23.30 -50.66 -7.24
N LEU A 458 -22.93 -49.87 -8.26
CA LEU A 458 -23.43 -49.98 -9.62
C LEU A 458 -22.31 -50.28 -10.63
N ASP A 459 -22.59 -51.21 -11.54
CA ASP A 459 -21.78 -51.52 -12.72
C ASP A 459 -22.68 -51.83 -13.94
N ILE A 460 -22.15 -51.61 -15.15
CA ILE A 460 -22.80 -52.00 -16.40
C ILE A 460 -22.04 -53.18 -16.98
N ARG A 461 -22.69 -54.35 -17.00
CA ARG A 461 -22.10 -55.58 -17.53
C ARG A 461 -22.48 -55.82 -18.97
N LEU A 462 -21.52 -56.34 -19.70
CA LEU A 462 -21.61 -56.64 -21.11
C LEU A 462 -21.48 -58.13 -21.30
N LYS A 463 -22.32 -58.66 -22.17
CA LYS A 463 -22.32 -60.07 -22.56
C LYS A 463 -22.50 -60.21 -24.06
N ALA A 464 -21.62 -60.95 -24.72
CA ALA A 464 -21.81 -61.26 -26.12
C ALA A 464 -23.02 -62.19 -26.32
N LEU A 465 -23.83 -61.87 -27.32
CA LEU A 465 -25.02 -62.67 -27.71
C LEU A 465 -24.66 -63.78 -28.72
N GLY A 466 -23.38 -63.90 -29.07
CA GLY A 466 -22.82 -64.87 -30.01
C GLY A 466 -21.34 -64.56 -30.26
N VAL A 467 -20.77 -65.07 -31.35
CA VAL A 467 -19.35 -64.83 -31.68
C VAL A 467 -19.16 -63.40 -32.18
N ILE A 468 -18.30 -62.64 -31.49
CA ILE A 468 -17.87 -61.29 -31.89
C ILE A 468 -16.55 -61.40 -32.67
N ALA A 469 -16.52 -60.84 -33.88
CA ALA A 469 -15.34 -60.84 -34.75
C ALA A 469 -14.46 -59.59 -34.55
N THR A 470 -15.07 -58.42 -34.37
CA THR A 470 -14.40 -57.18 -33.97
C THR A 470 -15.23 -56.47 -32.91
N GLY A 471 -14.57 -55.88 -31.91
CA GLY A 471 -15.23 -55.12 -30.85
C GLY A 471 -15.89 -53.83 -31.37
N ALA A 472 -16.84 -53.31 -30.59
CA ALA A 472 -17.31 -51.94 -30.76
C ALA A 472 -16.18 -50.97 -30.35
N VAL A 473 -16.13 -49.78 -30.92
CA VAL A 473 -15.12 -48.73 -30.66
C VAL A 473 -15.79 -47.50 -30.07
N ASP A 474 -15.11 -46.85 -29.12
CA ASP A 474 -15.57 -45.69 -28.33
C ASP A 474 -16.96 -45.94 -27.76
N LEU A 475 -17.05 -46.99 -26.96
CA LEU A 475 -18.28 -47.42 -26.35
C LEU A 475 -18.56 -46.59 -25.10
N THR A 476 -19.76 -46.02 -25.01
CA THR A 476 -20.23 -45.23 -23.89
C THR A 476 -21.62 -45.67 -23.45
N ALA A 477 -21.88 -45.55 -22.15
CA ALA A 477 -23.17 -45.78 -21.55
C ALA A 477 -23.55 -44.62 -20.64
N SER A 478 -24.81 -44.22 -20.65
CA SER A 478 -25.38 -43.28 -19.70
C SER A 478 -26.61 -43.85 -19.03
N LEU A 479 -26.76 -43.60 -17.73
CA LEU A 479 -27.86 -44.08 -16.92
C LEU A 479 -28.40 -42.94 -16.09
N ARG A 480 -29.73 -42.76 -16.08
CA ARG A 480 -30.36 -41.76 -15.22
C ARG A 480 -30.56 -42.33 -13.81
N PHE A 481 -30.04 -41.63 -12.82
CA PHE A 481 -30.35 -41.83 -11.41
C PHE A 481 -31.28 -40.71 -10.93
N ARG A 482 -32.39 -41.03 -10.26
CA ARG A 482 -33.31 -40.04 -9.67
C ARG A 482 -33.43 -40.26 -8.16
N HIS A 483 -33.07 -39.27 -7.38
CA HIS A 483 -33.16 -39.29 -5.92
C HIS A 483 -34.63 -39.22 -5.45
N THR A 484 -34.97 -39.98 -4.40
CA THR A 484 -36.35 -40.13 -3.89
C THR A 484 -36.72 -39.32 -2.65
N GLN A 485 -35.87 -38.38 -2.17
CA GLN A 485 -36.33 -37.40 -1.18
C GLN A 485 -37.27 -36.37 -1.79
#